data_AF-A0A960R913-F1
#
_entry.id   AF-A0A960R913-F1
#
_cell.length_a   1.000
_cell.length_b   1.000
_cell.length_c   1.000
_cell.angle_alpha   90.00
_cell.angle_beta   90.00
_cell.angle_gamma   90.00
#
_symmetry.space_group_name_H-M   'P 1'
#
loop_
_entity.id
_entity.type
_entity.pdbx_description
1 polymer ?
#
loop_
_entity_poly.entity_id
_entity_poly.type
_entity_poly.pdbx_seq_one_letter_code
_entity_poly.pdbx_strand_id
1 'polypeptide(L)'
;MLVVLETPADLIFPTSREAHTPEGLIEGIFNVEHLFARLNQQGVRLDGEELAYSLIKAYWPEVAPAIEFVTHRRIPASKLAALAIRAALTTRDDEKLAGTMGISQIRAMANRHGSDPRHQTKRAVVLDYLTAGDGGQGSLASACALVDRWLAFDPDTNADGLPPVLVSSIARSSTDIYLLLLVLAGYPALAAGSDDQEWRRAVIGLATIAHWFGEDKGKIANAVWTASRVEANATTIRQGLKQASENRWLAPPLNPDELKKYLGLPGDEESLKGWKWWKSLIGAKPQEVREEWGRYLWSTVGKTIWNRELLLYAQRNFLFEHFPDYDPSRKDLWENHNRPWDFDHIHAQAYFYNKKDGSPFREICGEFGNIIGNLRAWPMEENRSDQKSTAFEKMDDQQQFQSFVLPTEVTAF
;
A
#
# COMPACT_ATOMS: atom_id res chain seq x y z
N MET A 1 -35.70 -1.12 -19.19
CA MET A 1 -36.77 -0.14 -18.94
C MET A 1 -36.09 1.15 -18.53
N LEU A 2 -36.16 2.18 -19.38
CA LEU A 2 -35.59 3.50 -19.10
C LEU A 2 -36.24 4.10 -17.86
N VAL A 3 -35.45 4.60 -16.91
CA VAL A 3 -35.89 5.62 -15.96
C VAL A 3 -34.96 6.81 -16.15
N VAL A 4 -35.42 7.72 -17.02
CA VAL A 4 -34.82 9.02 -17.28
C VAL A 4 -35.88 10.05 -16.89
N LEU A 5 -35.47 11.00 -16.05
CA LEU A 5 -36.01 12.35 -15.83
C LEU A 5 -37.37 12.51 -15.13
N GLU A 6 -37.30 12.85 -13.84
CA GLU A 6 -38.04 14.01 -13.30
C GLU A 6 -37.11 14.77 -12.32
N THR A 7 -36.20 15.57 -12.88
CA THR A 7 -35.43 16.54 -12.10
C THR A 7 -36.26 17.82 -12.00
N PRO A 8 -36.49 18.38 -10.80
CA PRO A 8 -37.23 19.64 -10.64
C PRO A 8 -36.62 20.77 -11.48
N ALA A 9 -37.47 21.54 -12.19
CA ALA A 9 -37.05 22.62 -13.08
C ALA A 9 -36.18 23.68 -12.36
N ASP A 10 -36.33 23.80 -11.06
CA ASP A 10 -35.65 24.77 -10.19
C ASP A 10 -34.15 24.49 -10.04
N LEU A 11 -33.69 23.26 -10.36
CA LEU A 11 -32.27 22.87 -10.40
C LEU A 11 -31.59 23.20 -11.74
N ILE A 12 -32.35 23.64 -12.75
CA ILE A 12 -31.88 23.90 -14.13
C ILE A 12 -31.58 25.39 -14.36
N PHE A 13 -32.03 26.29 -13.48
CA PHE A 13 -31.81 27.72 -13.65
C PHE A 13 -30.51 28.20 -13.00
N PRO A 14 -29.68 28.97 -13.72
CA PRO A 14 -28.49 29.56 -13.15
C PRO A 14 -28.85 30.60 -12.07
N THR A 15 -28.31 30.41 -10.86
CA THR A 15 -28.24 31.43 -9.82
C THR A 15 -27.32 32.58 -10.24
N SER A 16 -27.57 33.78 -9.74
CA SER A 16 -26.93 35.05 -10.13
C SER A 16 -25.39 35.12 -9.99
N ARG A 17 -24.74 34.06 -9.51
CA ARG A 17 -23.28 33.87 -9.53
C ARG A 17 -22.75 33.28 -10.85
N GLU A 18 -23.61 32.72 -11.70
CA GLU A 18 -23.27 32.15 -13.01
C GLU A 18 -23.17 33.21 -14.12
N ALA A 19 -23.47 34.48 -13.86
CA ALA A 19 -23.42 35.57 -14.86
C ALA A 19 -22.02 36.17 -15.10
N HIS A 20 -20.98 35.66 -14.42
CA HIS A 20 -19.59 36.06 -14.68
C HIS A 20 -18.80 34.88 -15.25
N THR A 21 -19.12 34.53 -16.49
CA THR A 21 -18.37 33.58 -17.32
C THR A 21 -17.15 34.31 -17.90
N PRO A 22 -15.90 33.92 -17.61
CA PRO A 22 -14.77 34.33 -18.42
C PRO A 22 -14.98 33.75 -19.82
N GLU A 23 -14.99 34.61 -20.84
CA GLU A 23 -15.19 34.21 -22.24
C GLU A 23 -14.24 33.06 -22.61
N GLY A 24 -14.80 31.92 -23.05
CA GLY A 24 -14.05 30.78 -23.58
C GLY A 24 -14.19 29.44 -22.84
N LEU A 25 -14.93 29.39 -21.73
CA LEU A 25 -15.31 28.13 -21.09
C LEU A 25 -16.67 27.67 -21.59
N ILE A 26 -16.74 26.44 -22.10
CA ILE A 26 -18.01 25.79 -22.47
C ILE A 26 -18.91 25.81 -21.22
N GLU A 27 -20.05 26.51 -21.27
CA GLU A 27 -21.04 26.68 -20.18
C GLU A 27 -21.43 25.34 -19.51
N GLY A 28 -21.35 24.22 -20.23
CA GLY A 28 -21.61 22.87 -19.69
C GLY A 28 -20.57 22.36 -18.69
N ILE A 29 -19.33 22.83 -18.72
CA ILE A 29 -18.20 22.22 -17.98
C ILE A 29 -18.10 22.73 -16.54
N PHE A 30 -18.33 24.03 -16.29
CA PHE A 30 -18.43 24.56 -14.92
C PHE A 30 -19.61 23.94 -14.16
N ASN A 31 -20.69 23.61 -14.88
CA ASN A 31 -21.84 22.91 -14.34
C ASN A 31 -21.51 21.49 -13.86
N VAL A 32 -20.60 20.76 -14.51
CA VAL A 32 -20.23 19.37 -14.13
C VAL A 32 -19.46 19.33 -12.81
N GLU A 33 -18.53 20.24 -12.57
CA GLU A 33 -17.82 20.31 -11.29
C GLU A 33 -18.73 20.72 -10.14
N HIS A 34 -19.58 21.73 -10.36
CA HIS A 34 -20.60 22.13 -9.39
C HIS A 34 -21.63 21.01 -9.15
N LEU A 35 -21.98 20.23 -10.17
CA LEU A 35 -22.85 19.07 -10.08
C LEU A 35 -22.20 17.97 -9.23
N PHE A 36 -20.93 17.61 -9.49
CA PHE A 36 -20.22 16.63 -8.66
C PHE A 36 -20.05 17.13 -7.23
N ALA A 37 -19.74 18.41 -7.00
CA ALA A 37 -19.65 18.98 -5.67
C ALA A 37 -21.01 18.96 -4.92
N ARG A 38 -22.12 19.24 -5.62
CA ARG A 38 -23.49 19.19 -5.04
C ARG A 38 -23.95 17.76 -4.77
N LEU A 39 -23.75 16.83 -5.71
CA LEU A 39 -24.06 15.41 -5.53
C LEU A 39 -23.26 14.81 -4.36
N ASN A 40 -22.00 15.23 -4.20
CA ASN A 40 -21.13 14.80 -3.10
C ASN A 40 -21.56 15.37 -1.72
N GLN A 41 -22.49 16.33 -1.68
CA GLN A 41 -23.06 16.88 -0.44
C GLN A 41 -24.37 16.19 0.00
N GLN A 42 -25.08 15.51 -0.91
CA GLN A 42 -26.40 14.91 -0.64
C GLN A 42 -26.42 13.36 -0.74
N GLY A 43 -25.29 12.71 -1.01
CA GLY A 43 -25.15 11.25 -1.11
C GLY A 43 -23.92 10.67 -0.38
N VAL A 44 -23.48 9.45 -0.77
CA VAL A 44 -22.22 8.86 -0.29
C VAL A 44 -21.06 9.79 -0.68
N ARG A 45 -20.27 10.23 0.32
CA ARG A 45 -19.17 11.15 0.08
C ARG A 45 -18.05 10.46 -0.69
N LEU A 46 -17.87 10.83 -1.95
CA LEU A 46 -16.71 10.51 -2.77
C LEU A 46 -15.45 11.12 -2.14
N ASP A 47 -14.40 10.32 -2.04
CA ASP A 47 -13.07 10.77 -1.63
C ASP A 47 -12.53 11.81 -2.64
N GLY A 48 -11.63 12.69 -2.20
CA GLY A 48 -11.05 13.74 -3.05
C GLY A 48 -10.37 13.18 -4.31
N GLU A 49 -9.82 11.98 -4.23
CA GLU A 49 -9.26 11.25 -5.38
C GLU A 49 -10.31 10.72 -6.36
N GLU A 50 -11.48 10.28 -5.87
CA GLU A 50 -12.59 9.81 -6.72
C GLU A 50 -13.27 10.97 -7.44
N LEU A 51 -13.38 12.12 -6.78
CA LEU A 51 -13.81 13.36 -7.40
C LEU A 51 -12.83 13.79 -8.51
N ALA A 52 -11.52 13.80 -8.21
CA ALA A 52 -10.50 14.14 -9.21
C ALA A 52 -10.56 13.19 -10.41
N TYR A 53 -10.74 11.90 -10.18
CA TYR A 53 -10.88 10.92 -11.25
C TYR A 53 -12.15 11.13 -12.08
N SER A 54 -13.28 11.44 -11.44
CA SER A 54 -14.54 11.76 -12.14
C SER A 54 -14.37 12.97 -13.07
N LEU A 55 -13.62 13.99 -12.63
CA LEU A 55 -13.26 15.13 -13.47
C LEU A 55 -12.32 14.73 -14.60
N ILE A 56 -11.31 13.90 -14.35
CA ILE A 56 -10.45 13.36 -15.41
C ILE A 56 -11.29 12.63 -16.47
N LYS A 57 -12.27 11.80 -16.08
CA LYS A 57 -13.17 11.14 -17.04
C LYS A 57 -14.00 12.15 -17.85
N ALA A 58 -14.48 13.21 -17.21
CA ALA A 58 -15.26 14.25 -17.88
C ALA A 58 -14.40 15.06 -18.87
N TYR A 59 -13.14 15.33 -18.53
CA TYR A 59 -12.23 16.12 -19.34
C TYR A 59 -11.53 15.30 -20.44
N TRP A 60 -11.12 14.08 -20.12
CA TRP A 60 -10.34 13.15 -20.94
C TRP A 60 -11.01 11.77 -20.97
N PRO A 61 -12.15 11.62 -21.67
CA PRO A 61 -12.91 10.37 -21.69
C PRO A 61 -12.09 9.17 -22.19
N GLU A 62 -11.04 9.41 -22.98
CA GLU A 62 -10.13 8.39 -23.51
C GLU A 62 -9.32 7.67 -22.40
N VAL A 63 -9.17 8.29 -21.23
CA VAL A 63 -8.40 7.73 -20.11
C VAL A 63 -9.14 6.60 -19.39
N ALA A 64 -10.48 6.65 -19.33
CA ALA A 64 -11.24 5.70 -18.53
C ALA A 64 -11.08 4.25 -19.01
N PRO A 65 -11.23 3.93 -20.32
CA PRO A 65 -11.05 2.56 -20.81
C PRO A 65 -9.64 2.03 -20.60
N ALA A 66 -8.61 2.88 -20.81
CA ALA A 66 -7.21 2.50 -20.62
C ALA A 66 -6.89 2.16 -19.16
N ILE A 67 -7.41 2.95 -18.22
CA ILE A 67 -7.22 2.70 -16.79
C ILE A 67 -8.00 1.46 -16.35
N GLU A 68 -9.28 1.35 -16.72
CA GLU A 68 -10.14 0.23 -16.31
C GLU A 68 -9.64 -1.12 -16.84
N PHE A 69 -8.91 -1.14 -17.97
CA PHE A 69 -8.24 -2.34 -18.48
C PHE A 69 -7.10 -2.83 -17.59
N VAL A 70 -6.36 -1.91 -16.95
CA VAL A 70 -5.11 -2.21 -16.21
C VAL A 70 -5.35 -2.35 -14.70
N THR A 71 -6.52 -1.98 -14.17
CA THR A 71 -6.75 -1.97 -12.71
C THR A 71 -6.98 -3.35 -12.08
N HIS A 72 -7.34 -4.35 -12.88
CA HIS A 72 -7.69 -5.68 -12.36
C HIS A 72 -6.57 -6.27 -11.50
N ARG A 73 -6.92 -6.75 -10.29
CA ARG A 73 -5.99 -7.31 -9.28
C ARG A 73 -4.89 -6.38 -8.76
N ARG A 74 -4.93 -5.08 -9.06
CA ARG A 74 -3.91 -4.10 -8.65
C ARG A 74 -4.44 -3.07 -7.66
N ILE A 75 -5.13 -2.05 -8.14
CA ILE A 75 -5.60 -0.91 -7.34
C ILE A 75 -6.87 -0.28 -7.91
N PRO A 76 -7.61 0.51 -7.11
CA PRO A 76 -8.73 1.30 -7.62
C PRO A 76 -8.33 2.21 -8.79
N ALA A 77 -9.23 2.35 -9.76
CA ALA A 77 -9.02 3.14 -10.97
C ALA A 77 -8.65 4.60 -10.72
N SER A 78 -9.28 5.23 -9.72
CA SER A 78 -8.99 6.62 -9.32
C SER A 78 -7.53 6.82 -8.92
N LYS A 79 -6.99 5.89 -8.12
CA LYS A 79 -5.58 5.92 -7.70
C LYS A 79 -4.63 5.66 -8.86
N LEU A 80 -4.93 4.66 -9.71
CA LEU A 80 -4.07 4.36 -10.85
C LEU A 80 -4.00 5.53 -11.82
N ALA A 81 -5.13 6.20 -12.10
CA ALA A 81 -5.15 7.37 -12.97
C ALA A 81 -4.26 8.50 -12.43
N ALA A 82 -4.36 8.81 -11.13
CA ALA A 82 -3.52 9.83 -10.51
C ALA A 82 -2.02 9.48 -10.59
N LEU A 83 -1.67 8.21 -10.35
CA LEU A 83 -0.29 7.72 -10.44
C LEU A 83 0.24 7.72 -11.87
N ALA A 84 -0.57 7.28 -12.83
CA ALA A 84 -0.19 7.20 -14.23
C ALA A 84 0.11 8.57 -14.82
N ILE A 85 -0.67 9.60 -14.47
CA ILE A 85 -0.38 10.96 -14.90
C ILE A 85 0.94 11.46 -14.29
N ARG A 86 1.18 11.20 -13.01
CA ARG A 86 2.46 11.56 -12.36
C ARG A 86 3.64 10.83 -13.00
N ALA A 87 3.47 9.56 -13.35
CA ALA A 87 4.49 8.77 -14.04
C ALA A 87 4.80 9.36 -15.42
N ALA A 88 3.77 9.66 -16.22
CA ALA A 88 3.93 10.26 -17.55
C ALA A 88 4.63 11.64 -17.51
N LEU A 89 4.41 12.41 -16.43
CA LEU A 89 4.99 13.74 -16.25
C LEU A 89 6.37 13.72 -15.57
N THR A 90 6.88 12.56 -15.17
CA THR A 90 8.22 12.45 -14.57
C THR A 90 9.23 12.11 -15.67
N THR A 91 10.23 12.96 -15.84
CA THR A 91 11.30 12.79 -16.82
C THR A 91 12.65 12.57 -16.13
N ARG A 92 13.63 12.00 -16.84
CA ARG A 92 14.97 11.73 -16.27
C ARG A 92 15.75 12.99 -15.89
N ASP A 93 15.38 14.12 -16.46
CA ASP A 93 15.98 15.42 -16.13
C ASP A 93 15.45 15.97 -14.79
N ASP A 94 14.30 15.47 -14.32
CA ASP A 94 13.71 15.91 -13.07
C ASP A 94 14.49 15.37 -11.86
N GLU A 95 14.76 16.23 -10.89
CA GLU A 95 15.38 15.84 -9.62
C GLU A 95 14.42 15.07 -8.71
N LYS A 96 13.11 15.22 -8.93
CA LYS A 96 12.04 14.67 -8.09
C LYS A 96 10.94 14.08 -8.95
N LEU A 97 10.24 13.09 -8.39
CA LEU A 97 9.02 12.55 -8.96
C LEU A 97 7.96 13.65 -9.07
N ALA A 98 7.14 13.60 -10.12
CA ALA A 98 6.06 14.58 -10.30
C ALA A 98 5.10 14.59 -9.10
N GLY A 99 4.73 15.79 -8.65
CA GLY A 99 3.78 15.98 -7.55
C GLY A 99 2.35 15.59 -7.92
N THR A 100 1.48 15.49 -6.91
CA THR A 100 0.04 15.31 -7.15
C THR A 100 -0.53 16.51 -7.90
N MET A 101 -1.44 16.25 -8.83
CA MET A 101 -2.09 17.32 -9.58
C MET A 101 -3.35 17.79 -8.88
N GLY A 102 -3.48 19.11 -8.73
CA GLY A 102 -4.73 19.72 -8.28
C GLY A 102 -5.79 19.75 -9.39
N ILE A 103 -7.06 19.89 -9.00
CA ILE A 103 -8.20 20.04 -9.92
C ILE A 103 -7.98 21.22 -10.89
N SER A 104 -7.41 22.32 -10.42
CA SER A 104 -7.09 23.49 -11.24
C SER A 104 -6.09 23.17 -12.36
N GLN A 105 -5.09 22.32 -12.09
CA GLN A 105 -4.10 21.90 -13.08
C GLN A 105 -4.71 20.95 -14.10
N ILE A 106 -5.56 20.01 -13.66
CA ILE A 106 -6.32 19.13 -14.55
C ILE A 106 -7.19 19.96 -15.50
N ARG A 107 -7.92 20.94 -14.97
CA ARG A 107 -8.75 21.86 -15.77
C ARG A 107 -7.93 22.67 -16.77
N ALA A 108 -6.80 23.23 -16.33
CA ALA A 108 -5.91 24.01 -17.20
C ALA A 108 -5.39 23.19 -18.39
N MET A 109 -5.10 21.90 -18.19
CA MET A 109 -4.68 20.99 -19.27
C MET A 109 -5.84 20.51 -20.15
N ALA A 110 -7.08 20.55 -19.66
CA ALA A 110 -8.27 20.15 -20.41
C ALA A 110 -8.83 21.27 -21.30
N ASN A 111 -8.55 22.53 -20.97
CA ASN A 111 -9.00 23.69 -21.75
C ASN A 111 -8.37 23.71 -23.15
N ARG A 112 -9.11 23.23 -24.14
CA ARG A 112 -8.71 23.20 -25.56
C ARG A 112 -8.47 24.59 -26.17
N HIS A 113 -9.04 25.64 -25.57
CA HIS A 113 -8.87 27.04 -25.98
C HIS A 113 -7.76 27.78 -25.19
N GLY A 114 -7.14 27.12 -24.20
CA GLY A 114 -5.98 27.65 -23.49
C GLY A 114 -4.76 27.65 -24.39
N SER A 115 -4.27 28.86 -24.72
CA SER A 115 -3.17 29.10 -25.64
C SER A 115 -1.77 28.81 -25.08
N ASP A 116 -1.63 28.15 -23.91
CA ASP A 116 -0.31 27.77 -23.39
C ASP A 116 0.13 26.44 -24.00
N PRO A 117 1.12 26.43 -24.91
CA PRO A 117 1.58 25.22 -25.57
C PRO A 117 2.08 24.16 -24.58
N ARG A 118 2.54 24.58 -23.38
CA ARG A 118 3.03 23.66 -22.35
C ARG A 118 1.94 22.75 -21.81
N HIS A 119 0.71 23.25 -21.69
CA HIS A 119 -0.42 22.44 -21.22
C HIS A 119 -0.86 21.43 -22.27
N GLN A 120 -0.80 21.79 -23.54
CA GLN A 120 -1.12 20.90 -24.65
C GLN A 120 -0.07 19.78 -24.78
N THR A 121 1.22 20.11 -24.66
CA THR A 121 2.31 19.13 -24.63
C THR A 121 2.16 18.15 -23.47
N LYS A 122 1.89 18.64 -22.24
CA LYS A 122 1.67 17.77 -21.08
C LYS A 122 0.48 16.83 -21.28
N ARG A 123 -0.63 17.32 -21.83
CA ARG A 123 -1.79 16.48 -22.15
C ARG A 123 -1.41 15.40 -23.17
N ALA A 124 -0.68 15.75 -24.22
CA ALA A 124 -0.25 14.81 -25.24
C ALA A 124 0.62 13.70 -24.65
N VAL A 125 1.63 14.03 -23.84
CA VAL A 125 2.50 13.07 -23.15
C VAL A 125 1.70 12.13 -22.24
N VAL A 126 0.75 12.67 -21.49
CA VAL A 126 -0.12 11.85 -20.61
C VAL A 126 -0.96 10.88 -21.42
N LEU A 127 -1.60 11.33 -22.50
CA LEU A 127 -2.40 10.44 -23.34
C LEU A 127 -1.57 9.40 -24.05
N ASP A 128 -0.37 9.75 -24.53
CA ASP A 128 0.55 8.82 -25.17
C ASP A 128 0.92 7.69 -24.21
N TYR A 129 1.34 8.04 -22.98
CA TYR A 129 1.66 7.06 -21.95
C TYR A 129 0.47 6.13 -21.61
N LEU A 130 -0.75 6.67 -21.60
CA LEU A 130 -1.96 5.93 -21.24
C LEU A 130 -2.50 5.07 -22.39
N THR A 131 -2.38 5.52 -23.64
CA THR A 131 -3.19 4.99 -24.77
C THR A 131 -2.39 4.60 -26.00
N ALA A 132 -1.15 5.07 -26.17
CA ALA A 132 -0.36 4.78 -27.37
C ALA A 132 0.50 3.52 -27.20
N GLY A 133 0.20 2.48 -27.98
CA GLY A 133 1.03 1.28 -28.14
C GLY A 133 0.41 0.25 -29.08
N ASP A 134 1.23 -0.70 -29.53
CA ASP A 134 0.84 -1.72 -30.49
C ASP A 134 -0.27 -2.62 -29.92
N GLY A 135 -1.36 -2.77 -30.67
CA GLY A 135 -2.55 -3.51 -30.22
C GLY A 135 -3.49 -2.73 -29.30
N GLY A 136 -3.30 -1.41 -29.12
CA GLY A 136 -4.16 -0.55 -28.31
C GLY A 136 -3.85 -0.54 -26.80
N GLN A 137 -2.68 -1.07 -26.41
CA GLN A 137 -2.21 -1.04 -25.02
C GLN A 137 -1.13 0.04 -24.85
N GLY A 138 -1.41 1.08 -24.07
CA GLY A 138 -0.45 2.16 -23.81
C GLY A 138 0.75 1.73 -22.95
N SER A 139 1.78 2.58 -22.89
CA SER A 139 2.98 2.37 -22.05
C SER A 139 2.68 2.09 -20.57
N LEU A 140 1.56 2.59 -20.04
CA LEU A 140 1.07 2.25 -18.70
C LEU A 140 0.83 0.76 -18.52
N ALA A 141 0.18 0.09 -19.48
CA ALA A 141 -0.14 -1.32 -19.37
C ALA A 141 1.14 -2.17 -19.28
N SER A 142 2.11 -1.86 -20.14
CA SER A 142 3.45 -2.48 -20.12
C SER A 142 4.19 -2.19 -18.81
N ALA A 143 4.12 -0.96 -18.29
CA ALA A 143 4.73 -0.60 -17.03
C ALA A 143 4.11 -1.36 -15.85
N CYS A 144 2.78 -1.45 -15.77
CA CYS A 144 2.09 -2.23 -14.75
C CYS A 144 2.40 -3.73 -14.86
N ALA A 145 2.44 -4.29 -16.07
CA ALA A 145 2.82 -5.69 -16.27
C ALA A 145 4.26 -5.97 -15.81
N LEU A 146 5.19 -5.04 -16.05
CA LEU A 146 6.56 -5.13 -15.59
C LEU A 146 6.67 -5.01 -14.06
N VAL A 147 5.95 -4.08 -13.45
CA VAL A 147 5.88 -3.95 -11.97
C VAL A 147 5.31 -5.22 -11.33
N ASP A 148 4.28 -5.83 -11.92
CA ASP A 148 3.74 -7.10 -11.44
C ASP A 148 4.77 -8.22 -11.56
N ARG A 149 5.51 -8.32 -12.66
CA ARG A 149 6.59 -9.31 -12.79
C ARG A 149 7.67 -9.14 -11.72
N TRP A 150 7.94 -7.92 -11.27
CA TRP A 150 8.88 -7.66 -10.18
C TRP A 150 8.32 -8.04 -8.81
N LEU A 151 7.07 -7.64 -8.56
CA LEU A 151 6.50 -7.68 -7.21
C LEU A 151 5.64 -8.90 -6.93
N ALA A 152 4.96 -9.49 -7.90
CA ALA A 152 3.98 -10.55 -7.65
C ALA A 152 4.67 -11.87 -7.30
N PHE A 153 4.19 -12.53 -6.26
CA PHE A 153 4.61 -13.87 -5.88
C PHE A 153 4.18 -14.89 -6.94
N ASP A 154 5.12 -15.73 -7.33
CA ASP A 154 4.89 -16.89 -8.16
C ASP A 154 5.91 -17.96 -7.72
N PRO A 155 5.48 -19.16 -7.31
CA PRO A 155 6.37 -20.15 -6.71
C PRO A 155 7.48 -20.61 -7.66
N ASP A 156 7.22 -20.60 -8.97
CA ASP A 156 8.14 -21.11 -9.99
C ASP A 156 9.09 -20.03 -10.51
N THR A 157 8.60 -18.80 -10.66
CA THR A 157 9.31 -17.72 -11.35
C THR A 157 9.72 -16.59 -10.42
N ASN A 158 9.03 -16.36 -9.30
CA ASN A 158 9.29 -15.27 -8.36
C ASN A 158 8.95 -15.62 -6.90
N ALA A 159 9.65 -16.61 -6.33
CA ALA A 159 9.40 -17.12 -4.98
C ALA A 159 9.64 -16.09 -3.85
N ASP A 160 10.41 -15.03 -4.13
CA ASP A 160 10.62 -13.89 -3.21
C ASP A 160 9.53 -12.80 -3.37
N GLY A 161 8.61 -12.96 -4.32
CA GLY A 161 7.56 -11.99 -4.60
C GLY A 161 6.51 -11.87 -3.49
N LEU A 162 5.60 -10.93 -3.68
CA LEU A 162 4.57 -10.51 -2.74
C LEU A 162 3.21 -11.09 -3.13
N PRO A 163 2.41 -11.60 -2.18
CA PRO A 163 1.04 -11.99 -2.47
C PRO A 163 0.23 -10.76 -2.95
N PRO A 164 -0.81 -10.94 -3.79
CA PRO A 164 -1.54 -9.83 -4.42
C PRO A 164 -1.99 -8.74 -3.44
N VAL A 165 -2.45 -9.14 -2.25
CA VAL A 165 -2.87 -8.21 -1.19
C VAL A 165 -1.80 -7.18 -0.81
N LEU A 166 -0.52 -7.59 -0.80
CA LEU A 166 0.59 -6.71 -0.43
C LEU A 166 1.00 -5.79 -1.58
N VAL A 167 0.97 -6.29 -2.82
CA VAL A 167 1.17 -5.46 -4.02
C VAL A 167 0.15 -4.30 -4.01
N SER A 168 -1.12 -4.62 -3.79
CA SER A 168 -2.18 -3.63 -3.66
C SER A 168 -2.04 -2.73 -2.44
N SER A 169 -1.58 -3.25 -1.30
CA SER A 169 -1.36 -2.43 -0.10
C SER A 169 -0.28 -1.38 -0.32
N ILE A 170 0.84 -1.76 -0.96
CA ILE A 170 1.91 -0.84 -1.36
C ILE A 170 1.37 0.22 -2.31
N ALA A 171 0.69 -0.20 -3.37
CA ALA A 171 0.15 0.72 -4.35
C ALA A 171 -0.89 1.70 -3.77
N ARG A 172 -1.66 1.28 -2.76
CA ARG A 172 -2.66 2.10 -2.07
C ARG A 172 -2.08 3.02 -1.01
N SER A 173 -1.14 2.53 -0.21
CA SER A 173 -0.70 3.15 1.05
C SER A 173 0.74 3.69 1.00
N SER A 174 1.46 3.39 -0.08
CA SER A 174 2.80 3.88 -0.42
C SER A 174 2.81 4.35 -1.87
N THR A 175 1.87 5.26 -2.19
CA THR A 175 1.63 5.76 -3.56
C THR A 175 2.88 6.29 -4.24
N ASP A 176 3.76 7.02 -3.54
CA ASP A 176 5.01 7.53 -4.11
C ASP A 176 6.04 6.43 -4.39
N ILE A 177 6.02 5.34 -3.62
CA ILE A 177 6.86 4.16 -3.88
C ILE A 177 6.35 3.45 -5.12
N TYR A 178 5.04 3.24 -5.24
CA TYR A 178 4.48 2.63 -6.44
C TYR A 178 4.65 3.50 -7.69
N LEU A 179 4.54 4.83 -7.55
CA LEU A 179 4.89 5.78 -8.60
C LEU A 179 6.33 5.59 -9.08
N LEU A 180 7.28 5.52 -8.14
CA LEU A 180 8.68 5.27 -8.47
C LEU A 180 8.83 3.99 -9.31
N LEU A 181 8.14 2.91 -8.94
CA LEU A 181 8.18 1.66 -9.70
C LEU A 181 7.63 1.81 -11.12
N LEU A 182 6.52 2.54 -11.30
CA LEU A 182 5.97 2.82 -12.63
C LEU A 182 6.93 3.63 -13.51
N VAL A 183 7.66 4.58 -12.91
CA VAL A 183 8.66 5.39 -13.63
C VAL A 183 9.89 4.56 -14.00
N LEU A 184 10.38 3.73 -13.07
CA LEU A 184 11.49 2.81 -13.34
C LEU A 184 11.13 1.80 -14.44
N ALA A 185 9.88 1.36 -14.50
CA ALA A 185 9.38 0.48 -15.56
C ALA A 185 9.45 1.10 -16.97
N GLY A 186 9.59 2.42 -17.07
CA GLY A 186 9.83 3.13 -18.34
C GLY A 186 11.26 3.00 -18.87
N TYR A 187 12.18 2.31 -18.18
CA TYR A 187 13.55 2.14 -18.65
C TYR A 187 13.64 1.06 -19.72
N PRO A 188 14.16 1.36 -20.94
CA PRO A 188 14.22 0.38 -22.02
C PRO A 188 14.98 -0.90 -21.67
N ALA A 189 16.08 -0.80 -20.91
CA ALA A 189 16.86 -1.96 -20.49
C ALA A 189 16.05 -2.93 -19.61
N LEU A 190 15.25 -2.39 -18.68
CA LEU A 190 14.39 -3.19 -17.82
C LEU A 190 13.21 -3.78 -18.59
N ALA A 191 12.61 -3.01 -19.51
CA ALA A 191 11.56 -3.51 -20.39
C ALA A 191 12.05 -4.64 -21.32
N ALA A 192 13.33 -4.59 -21.74
CA ALA A 192 13.97 -5.60 -22.56
C ALA A 192 14.41 -6.87 -21.80
N GLY A 193 14.09 -7.00 -20.50
CA GLY A 193 14.36 -8.21 -19.72
C GLY A 193 15.71 -8.22 -19.00
N SER A 194 16.32 -7.05 -18.75
CA SER A 194 17.50 -6.93 -17.88
C SER A 194 17.13 -6.94 -16.38
N ASP A 195 15.89 -7.32 -16.03
CA ASP A 195 15.35 -7.42 -14.67
C ASP A 195 15.67 -8.78 -14.03
N ASP A 196 16.96 -9.02 -13.82
CA ASP A 196 17.47 -10.25 -13.22
C ASP A 196 16.98 -10.48 -11.78
N GLN A 197 17.39 -11.61 -11.18
CA GLN A 197 17.00 -11.94 -9.80
C GLN A 197 17.50 -10.90 -8.78
N GLU A 198 18.66 -10.28 -9.03
CA GLU A 198 19.21 -9.26 -8.13
C GLU A 198 18.36 -7.98 -8.17
N TRP A 199 17.99 -7.52 -9.37
CA TRP A 199 17.07 -6.41 -9.58
C TRP A 199 15.73 -6.67 -8.88
N ARG A 200 15.12 -7.82 -9.13
CA ARG A 200 13.81 -8.17 -8.52
C ARG A 200 13.88 -8.15 -7.00
N ARG A 201 14.93 -8.74 -6.41
CA ARG A 201 15.15 -8.68 -4.95
C ARG A 201 15.36 -7.25 -4.45
N ALA A 202 16.07 -6.41 -5.18
CA ALA A 202 16.27 -5.01 -4.81
C ALA A 202 14.95 -4.22 -4.86
N VAL A 203 14.11 -4.45 -5.87
CA VAL A 203 12.79 -3.82 -6.01
C VAL A 203 11.81 -4.30 -4.94
N ILE A 204 11.76 -5.61 -4.66
CA ILE A 204 10.96 -6.17 -3.56
C ILE A 204 11.43 -5.59 -2.22
N GLY A 205 12.75 -5.54 -1.99
CA GLY A 205 13.34 -4.95 -0.80
C GLY A 205 13.01 -3.46 -0.64
N LEU A 206 13.13 -2.67 -1.72
CA LEU A 206 12.70 -1.27 -1.77
C LEU A 206 11.23 -1.13 -1.39
N ALA A 207 10.36 -1.86 -2.06
CA ALA A 207 8.92 -1.75 -1.89
C ALA A 207 8.50 -2.11 -0.46
N THR A 208 9.01 -3.22 0.07
CA THR A 208 8.70 -3.71 1.43
C THR A 208 9.30 -2.84 2.52
N ILE A 209 10.59 -2.50 2.46
CA ILE A 209 11.26 -1.73 3.50
C ILE A 209 10.69 -0.30 3.58
N ALA A 210 10.42 0.33 2.44
CA ALA A 210 9.84 1.67 2.42
C ALA A 210 8.38 1.67 2.86
N HIS A 211 7.62 0.61 2.51
CA HIS A 211 6.22 0.50 2.89
C HIS A 211 6.04 0.27 4.38
N TRP A 212 6.80 -0.67 4.95
CA TRP A 212 6.66 -1.09 6.34
C TRP A 212 7.44 -0.23 7.32
N PHE A 213 8.63 0.24 6.93
CA PHE A 213 9.58 0.92 7.82
C PHE A 213 9.87 2.38 7.43
N GLY A 214 9.25 2.89 6.37
CA GLY A 214 9.36 4.29 6.00
C GLY A 214 8.65 5.22 7.00
N GLU A 215 9.32 6.30 7.38
CA GLU A 215 8.72 7.44 8.08
C GLU A 215 8.22 8.51 7.09
N ASP A 216 8.92 8.68 5.98
CA ASP A 216 8.54 9.61 4.91
C ASP A 216 8.72 8.96 3.54
N LYS A 217 7.68 8.26 3.09
CA LYS A 217 7.67 7.45 1.86
C LYS A 217 7.92 8.28 0.60
N GLY A 218 7.45 9.54 0.58
CA GLY A 218 7.68 10.45 -0.55
C GLY A 218 9.15 10.87 -0.64
N LYS A 219 9.80 11.16 0.49
CA LYS A 219 11.24 11.45 0.49
C LYS A 219 12.10 10.23 0.21
N ILE A 220 11.72 9.04 0.68
CA ILE A 220 12.37 7.78 0.31
C ILE A 220 12.30 7.56 -1.20
N ALA A 221 11.10 7.69 -1.80
CA ALA A 221 10.91 7.54 -3.23
C ALA A 221 11.79 8.51 -4.04
N ASN A 222 11.86 9.77 -3.61
CA ASN A 222 12.70 10.77 -4.27
C ASN A 222 14.19 10.48 -4.10
N ALA A 223 14.66 10.03 -2.93
CA ALA A 223 16.07 9.66 -2.74
C ALA A 223 16.50 8.53 -3.70
N VAL A 224 15.64 7.51 -3.85
CA VAL A 224 15.87 6.40 -4.77
C VAL A 224 15.76 6.85 -6.23
N TRP A 225 14.80 7.71 -6.55
CA TRP A 225 14.69 8.32 -7.88
C TRP A 225 15.96 9.08 -8.24
N THR A 226 16.43 9.99 -7.38
CA THR A 226 17.64 10.77 -7.61
C THR A 226 18.85 9.88 -7.88
N ALA A 227 18.99 8.77 -7.15
CA ALA A 227 20.08 7.81 -7.35
C ALA A 227 19.95 7.00 -8.65
N SER A 228 18.72 6.75 -9.12
CA SER A 228 18.43 5.81 -10.22
C SER A 228 18.07 6.50 -11.56
N ARG A 229 17.87 7.83 -11.57
CA ARG A 229 17.36 8.59 -12.73
C ARG A 229 18.23 8.53 -13.99
N VAL A 230 19.54 8.30 -13.83
CA VAL A 230 20.47 8.13 -14.96
C VAL A 230 20.51 6.67 -15.40
N GLU A 231 20.66 5.76 -14.43
CA GLU A 231 20.73 4.32 -14.63
C GLU A 231 20.00 3.63 -13.49
N ALA A 232 19.09 2.71 -13.80
CA ALA A 232 18.33 1.96 -12.81
C ALA A 232 18.90 0.56 -12.66
N ASN A 233 19.47 0.28 -11.49
CA ASN A 233 20.00 -1.05 -11.12
C ASN A 233 19.94 -1.26 -9.60
N ALA A 234 20.24 -2.48 -9.13
CA ALA A 234 20.18 -2.82 -7.70
C ALA A 234 21.08 -1.92 -6.82
N THR A 235 22.25 -1.50 -7.32
CA THR A 235 23.18 -0.63 -6.61
C THR A 235 22.58 0.75 -6.36
N THR A 236 21.99 1.37 -7.39
CA THR A 236 21.35 2.69 -7.27
C THR A 236 20.15 2.69 -6.32
N ILE A 237 19.36 1.60 -6.30
CA ILE A 237 18.29 1.39 -5.31
C ILE A 237 18.88 1.38 -3.89
N ARG A 238 19.92 0.57 -3.64
CA ARG A 238 20.56 0.46 -2.32
C ARG A 238 21.16 1.79 -1.88
N GLN A 239 21.75 2.56 -2.79
CA GLN A 239 22.28 3.89 -2.51
C GLN A 239 21.18 4.86 -2.07
N GLY A 240 20.05 4.90 -2.78
CA GLY A 240 18.91 5.74 -2.40
C GLY A 240 18.31 5.37 -1.04
N LEU A 241 18.18 4.07 -0.76
CA LEU A 241 17.72 3.58 0.55
C LEU A 241 18.69 3.94 1.68
N LYS A 242 20.01 3.82 1.43
CA LYS A 242 21.05 4.24 2.38
C LYS A 242 20.92 5.73 2.70
N GLN A 243 20.80 6.57 1.68
CA GLN A 243 20.59 8.01 1.86
C GLN A 243 19.31 8.30 2.66
N ALA A 244 18.21 7.59 2.35
CA ALA A 244 16.96 7.75 3.09
C ALA A 244 17.08 7.36 4.57
N SER A 245 17.88 6.33 4.87
CA SER A 245 18.18 5.91 6.24
C SER A 245 19.04 6.95 6.99
N GLU A 246 20.08 7.48 6.34
CA GLU A 246 20.95 8.53 6.90
C GLU A 246 20.15 9.80 7.24
N ASN A 247 19.15 10.14 6.42
CA ASN A 247 18.25 11.28 6.64
C ASN A 247 17.08 10.98 7.60
N ARG A 248 17.04 9.79 8.22
CA ARG A 248 15.96 9.33 9.12
C ARG A 248 14.56 9.30 8.48
N TRP A 249 14.47 9.21 7.15
CA TRP A 249 13.19 8.98 6.44
C TRP A 249 12.83 7.50 6.39
N LEU A 250 13.82 6.63 6.62
CA LEU A 250 13.70 5.18 6.70
C LEU A 250 14.39 4.70 7.97
N ALA A 251 13.71 3.85 8.74
CA ALA A 251 14.31 3.16 9.89
C ALA A 251 14.42 1.67 9.56
N PRO A 252 15.53 1.19 8.98
CA PRO A 252 15.61 -0.19 8.51
C PRO A 252 15.34 -1.20 9.63
N PRO A 253 14.71 -2.35 9.32
CA PRO A 253 14.46 -3.39 10.31
C PRO A 253 15.77 -3.90 10.89
N LEU A 254 15.71 -4.29 12.16
CA LEU A 254 16.81 -4.98 12.82
C LEU A 254 16.97 -6.38 12.22
N ASN A 255 18.21 -6.87 12.19
CA ASN A 255 18.41 -8.29 11.89
C ASN A 255 17.84 -9.17 13.04
N PRO A 256 17.60 -10.47 12.80
CA PRO A 256 16.99 -11.35 13.80
C PRO A 256 17.72 -11.39 15.15
N ASP A 257 19.05 -11.39 15.14
CA ASP A 257 19.87 -11.44 16.36
C ASP A 257 19.78 -10.14 17.17
N GLU A 258 19.70 -8.99 16.48
CA GLU A 258 19.46 -7.71 17.11
C GLU A 258 18.05 -7.60 17.66
N LEU A 259 17.04 -8.01 16.89
CA LEU A 259 15.65 -8.00 17.32
C LEU A 259 15.44 -8.84 18.57
N LYS A 260 16.05 -10.03 18.64
CA LYS A 260 15.96 -10.95 19.78
C LYS A 260 16.39 -10.29 21.10
N LYS A 261 17.36 -9.37 21.07
CA LYS A 261 17.82 -8.64 22.26
C LYS A 261 16.72 -7.79 22.89
N TYR A 262 15.69 -7.41 22.12
CA TYR A 262 14.57 -6.60 22.57
C TYR A 262 13.33 -7.42 22.96
N LEU A 263 13.31 -8.73 22.70
CA LEU A 263 12.17 -9.61 22.98
C LEU A 263 12.37 -10.51 24.21
N GLY A 264 13.46 -10.29 24.96
CA GLY A 264 13.78 -11.08 26.16
C GLY A 264 12.79 -10.87 27.30
N LEU A 265 12.55 -11.94 28.05
CA LEU A 265 11.83 -11.92 29.32
C LEU A 265 12.78 -11.54 30.47
N PRO A 266 12.26 -10.96 31.57
CA PRO A 266 12.96 -10.90 32.85
C PRO A 266 13.48 -12.28 33.29
N GLY A 267 14.61 -12.29 34.01
CA GLY A 267 15.30 -13.53 34.38
C GLY A 267 14.71 -14.28 35.59
N ASP A 268 13.76 -13.68 36.31
CA ASP A 268 13.15 -14.24 37.52
C ASP A 268 11.63 -13.99 37.57
N GLU A 269 10.91 -14.86 38.27
CA GLU A 269 9.44 -14.87 38.35
C GLU A 269 8.86 -13.67 39.11
N GLU A 270 9.60 -13.08 40.05
CA GLU A 270 9.15 -11.91 40.79
C GLU A 270 9.16 -10.67 39.90
N SER A 271 10.20 -10.51 39.08
CA SER A 271 10.32 -9.45 38.06
C SER A 271 9.27 -9.55 36.95
N LEU A 272 8.63 -10.72 36.77
CA LEU A 272 7.54 -10.89 35.83
C LEU A 272 6.21 -10.31 36.33
N LYS A 273 6.03 -10.12 37.64
CA LYS A 273 4.79 -9.54 38.21
C LYS A 273 4.74 -8.03 37.97
N GLY A 274 3.62 -7.55 37.44
CA GLY A 274 3.47 -6.19 36.93
C GLY A 274 4.34 -5.85 35.72
N TRP A 275 4.96 -6.82 35.05
CA TRP A 275 5.90 -6.56 33.96
C TRP A 275 5.19 -5.95 32.74
N LYS A 276 5.86 -4.97 32.14
CA LYS A 276 5.43 -4.28 30.94
C LYS A 276 6.60 -4.19 29.98
N TRP A 277 6.49 -4.90 28.86
CA TRP A 277 7.56 -5.05 27.88
C TRP A 277 8.05 -3.68 27.42
N TRP A 278 7.15 -2.83 26.91
CA TRP A 278 7.53 -1.50 26.43
C TRP A 278 8.17 -0.63 27.53
N LYS A 279 7.64 -0.67 28.76
CA LYS A 279 8.22 0.10 29.88
C LYS A 279 9.60 -0.40 30.28
N SER A 280 9.87 -1.71 30.19
CA SER A 280 11.20 -2.25 30.47
C SER A 280 12.26 -1.78 29.47
N LEU A 281 11.87 -1.53 28.22
CA LEU A 281 12.79 -1.04 27.17
C LEU A 281 13.18 0.43 27.33
N ILE A 282 12.28 1.28 27.85
CA ILE A 282 12.47 2.74 27.85
C ILE A 282 12.49 3.38 29.24
N GLY A 283 12.02 2.67 30.28
CA GLY A 283 11.65 3.25 31.58
C GLY A 283 12.80 3.84 32.40
N ALA A 284 14.02 3.33 32.24
CA ALA A 284 15.19 3.78 33.00
C ALA A 284 15.84 5.07 32.49
N LYS A 285 15.37 5.64 31.37
CA LYS A 285 15.99 6.80 30.70
C LYS A 285 15.38 8.14 31.13
N PRO A 286 16.15 9.25 31.16
CA PRO A 286 15.63 10.62 31.26
C PRO A 286 14.60 10.90 30.16
N GLN A 287 13.65 11.82 30.38
CA GLN A 287 12.48 12.01 29.51
C GLN A 287 12.83 12.24 28.03
N GLU A 288 13.72 13.18 27.73
CA GLU A 288 14.10 13.50 26.33
C GLU A 288 14.73 12.30 25.62
N VAL A 289 15.65 11.61 26.31
CA VAL A 289 16.31 10.40 25.80
C VAL A 289 15.29 9.28 25.63
N ARG A 290 14.31 9.17 26.52
CA ARG A 290 13.22 8.18 26.46
C ARG A 290 12.34 8.39 25.23
N GLU A 291 12.04 9.63 24.87
CA GLU A 291 11.20 9.96 23.71
C GLU A 291 11.92 9.68 22.38
N GLU A 292 13.19 10.08 22.24
CA GLU A 292 13.97 9.75 21.04
C GLU A 292 14.22 8.24 20.91
N TRP A 293 14.63 7.60 22.00
CA TRP A 293 14.86 6.15 22.02
C TRP A 293 13.58 5.35 21.77
N GLY A 294 12.46 5.78 22.37
CA GLY A 294 11.15 5.17 22.16
C GLY A 294 10.70 5.29 20.70
N ARG A 295 10.92 6.44 20.05
CA ARG A 295 10.66 6.60 18.61
C ARG A 295 11.50 5.64 17.78
N TYR A 296 12.81 5.57 18.04
CA TYR A 296 13.70 4.64 17.32
C TYR A 296 13.26 3.17 17.47
N LEU A 297 12.98 2.72 18.70
CA LEU A 297 12.53 1.36 18.96
C LEU A 297 11.16 1.09 18.34
N TRP A 298 10.26 2.07 18.33
CA TRP A 298 8.96 1.90 17.68
C TRP A 298 9.13 1.74 16.17
N SER A 299 9.93 2.61 15.56
CA SER A 299 10.21 2.59 14.12
C SER A 299 10.92 1.33 13.64
N THR A 300 11.54 0.55 14.54
CA THR A 300 12.25 -0.69 14.21
C THR A 300 11.54 -1.90 14.80
N VAL A 301 11.67 -2.13 16.10
CA VAL A 301 11.09 -3.26 16.84
C VAL A 301 9.57 -3.25 16.79
N GLY A 302 8.94 -2.11 17.13
CA GLY A 302 7.48 -1.97 17.16
C GLY A 302 6.85 -2.24 15.80
N LYS A 303 7.34 -1.57 14.76
CA LYS A 303 6.94 -1.79 13.36
C LYS A 303 7.21 -3.21 12.88
N THR A 304 8.16 -3.95 13.46
CA THR A 304 8.37 -5.37 13.11
C THR A 304 7.29 -6.25 13.74
N ILE A 305 7.15 -6.24 15.07
CA ILE A 305 6.31 -7.21 15.77
C ILE A 305 4.81 -6.97 15.60
N TRP A 306 4.39 -5.75 15.26
CA TRP A 306 2.97 -5.42 15.04
C TRP A 306 2.56 -5.45 13.56
N ASN A 307 3.46 -5.79 12.65
CA ASN A 307 3.20 -5.71 11.21
C ASN A 307 2.62 -7.01 10.64
N ARG A 308 1.29 -7.07 10.62
CA ARG A 308 0.52 -8.17 10.03
C ARG A 308 0.80 -8.41 8.55
N GLU A 309 1.25 -7.42 7.79
CA GLU A 309 1.62 -7.62 6.39
C GLU A 309 2.93 -8.39 6.23
N LEU A 310 3.87 -8.23 7.18
CA LEU A 310 5.08 -9.04 7.23
C LEU A 310 4.74 -10.52 7.43
N LEU A 311 3.73 -10.82 8.26
CA LEU A 311 3.19 -12.16 8.44
C LEU A 311 2.57 -12.70 7.12
N LEU A 312 1.78 -11.89 6.41
CA LEU A 312 1.23 -12.29 5.11
C LEU A 312 2.33 -12.59 4.08
N TYR A 313 3.43 -11.82 4.10
CA TYR A 313 4.59 -12.09 3.25
C TYR A 313 5.29 -13.40 3.63
N ALA A 314 5.43 -13.68 4.94
CA ALA A 314 5.95 -14.96 5.41
C ALA A 314 5.05 -16.12 4.93
N GLN A 315 3.73 -15.97 5.04
CA GLN A 315 2.74 -16.97 4.61
C GLN A 315 2.33 -16.88 3.11
N ARG A 316 3.13 -16.22 2.26
CA ARG A 316 2.76 -15.97 0.86
C ARG A 316 2.42 -17.23 0.06
N ASN A 317 3.14 -18.33 0.27
CA ASN A 317 2.87 -19.61 -0.40
C ASN A 317 1.50 -20.17 0.04
N PHE A 318 1.25 -20.17 1.34
CA PHE A 318 -0.04 -20.57 1.90
C PHE A 318 -1.20 -19.75 1.31
N LEU A 319 -1.04 -18.42 1.27
CA LEU A 319 -2.07 -17.53 0.70
C LEU A 319 -2.30 -17.78 -0.80
N PHE A 320 -1.23 -18.05 -1.55
CA PHE A 320 -1.31 -18.36 -2.97
C PHE A 320 -2.10 -19.65 -3.23
N GLU A 321 -1.84 -20.70 -2.46
CA GLU A 321 -2.50 -22.00 -2.59
C GLU A 321 -3.96 -21.96 -2.14
N HIS A 322 -4.26 -21.27 -1.03
CA HIS A 322 -5.59 -21.29 -0.41
C HIS A 322 -6.55 -20.24 -1.00
N PHE A 323 -6.04 -19.15 -1.57
CA PHE A 323 -6.85 -18.03 -2.06
C PHE A 323 -6.47 -17.58 -3.49
N PRO A 324 -6.46 -18.48 -4.49
CA PRO A 324 -6.00 -18.16 -5.85
C PRO A 324 -6.89 -17.12 -6.58
N ASP A 325 -8.16 -17.03 -6.19
CA ASP A 325 -9.15 -16.13 -6.80
C ASP A 325 -9.28 -14.78 -6.08
N TYR A 326 -8.49 -14.54 -5.04
CA TYR A 326 -8.55 -13.29 -4.29
C TYR A 326 -8.08 -12.10 -5.14
N ASP A 327 -9.00 -11.18 -5.45
CA ASP A 327 -8.73 -9.94 -6.16
C ASP A 327 -8.75 -8.74 -5.20
N PRO A 328 -7.59 -8.19 -4.78
CA PRO A 328 -7.52 -7.06 -3.86
C PRO A 328 -8.03 -5.71 -4.42
N SER A 329 -8.27 -5.61 -5.74
CA SER A 329 -8.79 -4.38 -6.36
C SER A 329 -10.31 -4.22 -6.15
N ARG A 330 -11.01 -5.31 -5.87
CA ARG A 330 -12.47 -5.37 -5.65
C ARG A 330 -12.84 -4.99 -4.22
N LYS A 331 -12.69 -3.72 -3.87
CA LYS A 331 -13.08 -3.20 -2.55
C LYS A 331 -14.55 -3.45 -2.23
N ASP A 332 -15.40 -3.39 -3.24
CA ASP A 332 -16.83 -3.70 -3.17
C ASP A 332 -17.10 -5.12 -2.66
N LEU A 333 -16.20 -6.07 -2.95
CA LEU A 333 -16.32 -7.45 -2.49
C LEU A 333 -15.69 -7.64 -1.10
N TRP A 334 -14.56 -6.97 -0.80
CA TRP A 334 -13.65 -7.38 0.27
C TRP A 334 -13.49 -6.40 1.45
N GLU A 335 -14.34 -5.37 1.57
CA GLU A 335 -14.25 -4.36 2.64
C GLU A 335 -14.27 -4.93 4.08
N ASN A 336 -13.35 -4.43 4.92
CA ASN A 336 -13.17 -4.65 6.37
C ASN A 336 -13.14 -6.12 6.87
N HIS A 337 -14.24 -6.86 6.70
CA HIS A 337 -14.48 -8.20 7.24
C HIS A 337 -14.68 -9.26 6.14
N ASN A 338 -14.43 -8.92 4.87
CA ASN A 338 -14.76 -9.81 3.76
C ASN A 338 -13.56 -10.48 3.09
N ARG A 339 -12.31 -10.13 3.40
CA ARG A 339 -11.16 -10.88 2.87
C ARG A 339 -11.26 -12.37 3.29
N PRO A 340 -10.79 -13.33 2.48
CA PRO A 340 -11.10 -14.74 2.72
C PRO A 340 -10.36 -15.36 3.93
N TRP A 341 -9.45 -14.61 4.56
CA TRP A 341 -8.77 -14.98 5.80
C TRP A 341 -9.00 -13.99 6.94
N ASP A 342 -8.82 -14.46 8.16
CA ASP A 342 -8.66 -13.62 9.35
C ASP A 342 -7.29 -13.82 10.00
N PHE A 343 -6.94 -12.95 10.96
CA PHE A 343 -5.77 -13.17 11.81
C PHE A 343 -6.19 -13.94 13.06
N ASP A 344 -5.94 -15.24 13.04
CA ASP A 344 -6.18 -16.15 14.16
C ASP A 344 -5.01 -16.11 15.15
N HIS A 345 -5.32 -16.25 16.43
CA HIS A 345 -4.33 -16.39 17.48
C HIS A 345 -3.90 -17.85 17.60
N ILE A 346 -2.60 -18.12 17.47
CA ILE A 346 -2.04 -19.46 17.66
C ILE A 346 -2.31 -19.93 19.10
N HIS A 347 -1.90 -19.10 20.07
CA HIS A 347 -2.35 -19.22 21.46
C HIS A 347 -3.63 -18.41 21.67
N ALA A 348 -4.75 -19.10 21.89
CA ALA A 348 -6.06 -18.49 21.92
C ALA A 348 -6.16 -17.35 22.95
N GLN A 349 -6.74 -16.23 22.51
CA GLN A 349 -6.90 -15.04 23.35
C GLN A 349 -7.68 -15.29 24.65
N ALA A 350 -8.56 -16.30 24.67
CA ALA A 350 -9.34 -16.69 25.83
C ALA A 350 -8.51 -17.08 27.07
N TYR A 351 -7.24 -17.46 26.89
CA TYR A 351 -6.34 -17.85 27.98
C TYR A 351 -5.70 -16.65 28.70
N PHE A 352 -5.64 -15.48 28.09
CA PHE A 352 -4.99 -14.29 28.69
C PHE A 352 -5.88 -13.04 28.74
N TYR A 353 -6.94 -12.96 27.93
CA TYR A 353 -7.85 -11.83 27.91
C TYR A 353 -8.82 -11.85 29.09
N ASN A 354 -8.87 -10.74 29.84
CA ASN A 354 -9.75 -10.52 31.00
C ASN A 354 -9.69 -11.61 32.10
N LYS A 355 -8.60 -12.39 32.15
CA LYS A 355 -8.33 -13.32 33.25
C LYS A 355 -7.77 -12.56 34.46
N LYS A 356 -8.31 -12.85 35.65
CA LYS A 356 -7.91 -12.25 36.94
C LYS A 356 -7.36 -13.33 37.88
N ASP A 357 -6.49 -14.19 37.37
CA ASP A 357 -5.86 -15.28 38.10
C ASP A 357 -4.56 -14.85 38.81
N GLY A 358 -4.02 -13.68 38.46
CA GLY A 358 -2.78 -13.15 39.06
C GLY A 358 -1.52 -13.88 38.60
N SER A 359 -1.60 -14.68 37.54
CA SER A 359 -0.46 -15.45 37.04
C SER A 359 0.51 -14.55 36.26
N PRO A 360 1.84 -14.70 36.44
CA PRO A 360 2.83 -14.05 35.58
C PRO A 360 2.65 -14.39 34.09
N PHE A 361 2.13 -15.58 33.81
CA PHE A 361 1.78 -16.05 32.47
C PHE A 361 0.81 -15.09 31.75
N ARG A 362 -0.26 -14.67 32.42
CA ARG A 362 -1.24 -13.72 31.86
C ARG A 362 -0.61 -12.37 31.52
N GLU A 363 0.40 -11.94 32.25
CA GLU A 363 1.09 -10.67 31.97
C GLU A 363 1.94 -10.75 30.71
N ILE A 364 2.74 -11.82 30.57
CA ILE A 364 3.54 -12.07 29.36
C ILE A 364 2.64 -12.18 28.13
N CYS A 365 1.60 -13.02 28.20
CA CYS A 365 0.65 -13.20 27.11
C CYS A 365 -0.15 -11.92 26.83
N GLY A 366 -0.36 -11.06 27.83
CA GLY A 366 -0.98 -9.75 27.62
C GLY A 366 -0.11 -8.80 26.78
N GLU A 367 1.22 -8.87 26.92
CA GLU A 367 2.15 -8.01 26.18
C GLU A 367 2.45 -8.55 24.76
N PHE A 368 2.59 -9.87 24.60
CA PHE A 368 2.97 -10.48 23.34
C PHE A 368 1.84 -11.18 22.58
N GLY A 369 0.70 -11.43 23.22
CA GLY A 369 -0.36 -12.27 22.63
C GLY A 369 -1.02 -11.69 21.37
N ASN A 370 -0.85 -10.41 21.06
CA ASN A 370 -1.42 -9.77 19.86
C ASN A 370 -0.37 -9.39 18.80
N ILE A 371 0.89 -9.78 18.98
CA ILE A 371 1.96 -9.53 18.01
C ILE A 371 1.97 -10.64 16.96
N ILE A 372 2.66 -10.40 15.83
CA ILE A 372 2.69 -11.36 14.71
C ILE A 372 3.29 -12.72 15.05
N GLY A 373 4.09 -12.82 16.11
CA GLY A 373 4.61 -14.10 16.62
C GLY A 373 3.55 -15.01 17.24
N ASN A 374 2.36 -14.49 17.56
CA ASN A 374 1.21 -15.28 18.04
C ASN A 374 0.03 -15.25 17.06
N LEU A 375 0.24 -14.78 15.82
CA LEU A 375 -0.81 -14.65 14.83
C LEU A 375 -0.48 -15.48 13.60
N ARG A 376 -1.54 -15.98 12.94
CA ARG A 376 -1.47 -16.57 11.60
C ARG A 376 -2.62 -16.03 10.76
N ALA A 377 -2.41 -15.89 9.45
CA ALA A 377 -3.50 -15.75 8.50
C ALA A 377 -4.16 -17.12 8.32
N TRP A 378 -5.47 -17.18 8.50
CA TRP A 378 -6.23 -18.43 8.48
C TRP A 378 -7.59 -18.25 7.80
N PRO A 379 -8.13 -19.26 7.06
CA PRO A 379 -9.43 -19.13 6.41
C PRO A 379 -10.51 -18.71 7.40
N MET A 380 -11.33 -17.73 7.01
CA MET A 380 -12.27 -17.09 7.93
C MET A 380 -13.31 -18.08 8.48
N GLU A 381 -13.80 -18.99 7.64
CA GLU A 381 -14.80 -19.99 8.02
C GLU A 381 -14.23 -20.98 9.04
N GLU A 382 -12.99 -21.42 8.83
CA GLU A 382 -12.27 -22.32 9.74
C GLU A 382 -11.92 -21.64 11.07
N ASN A 383 -11.49 -20.37 11.02
CA ASN A 383 -11.23 -19.61 12.24
C ASN A 383 -12.49 -19.49 13.13
N ARG A 384 -13.66 -19.33 12.51
CA ARG A 384 -14.93 -19.27 13.25
C ARG A 384 -15.35 -20.61 13.85
N SER A 385 -14.91 -21.75 13.29
CA SER A 385 -15.17 -23.07 13.85
C SER A 385 -14.26 -23.44 15.03
N ASP A 386 -13.03 -22.91 15.08
CA ASP A 386 -12.00 -23.28 16.07
C ASP A 386 -12.30 -22.84 17.52
N GLN A 387 -13.19 -21.86 17.72
CA GLN A 387 -13.58 -21.31 19.02
C GLN A 387 -12.41 -21.03 19.99
N LYS A 388 -12.18 -21.89 20.99
CA LYS A 388 -11.19 -21.71 22.07
C LYS A 388 -10.12 -22.81 22.11
N SER A 389 -10.12 -23.71 21.13
CA SER A 389 -9.18 -24.83 21.09
C SER A 389 -7.73 -24.34 20.99
N THR A 390 -6.81 -25.07 21.61
CA THR A 390 -5.38 -24.74 21.55
C THR A 390 -4.80 -25.11 20.19
N ALA A 391 -3.61 -24.58 19.86
CA ALA A 391 -2.90 -24.96 18.63
C ALA A 391 -2.67 -26.48 18.55
N PHE A 392 -2.34 -27.12 19.67
CA PHE A 392 -2.18 -28.59 19.77
C PHE A 392 -3.46 -29.35 19.39
N GLU A 393 -4.61 -28.87 19.84
CA GLU A 393 -5.90 -29.54 19.62
C GLU A 393 -6.41 -29.37 18.19
N LYS A 394 -6.04 -28.27 17.51
CA LYS A 394 -6.66 -27.85 16.25
C LYS A 394 -5.76 -27.86 15.03
N MET A 395 -4.44 -28.01 15.19
CA MET A 395 -3.49 -27.95 14.06
C MET A 395 -2.80 -29.29 13.82
N ASP A 396 -2.92 -29.81 12.59
CA ASP A 396 -2.06 -30.89 12.12
C ASP A 396 -0.63 -30.40 11.80
N ASP A 397 0.28 -31.33 11.49
CA ASP A 397 1.69 -31.03 11.21
C ASP A 397 1.87 -30.04 10.03
N GLN A 398 1.01 -30.12 9.02
CA GLN A 398 1.07 -29.23 7.86
C GLN A 398 0.63 -27.82 8.25
N GLN A 399 -0.43 -27.70 9.03
CA GLN A 399 -0.96 -26.43 9.52
C GLN A 399 0.00 -25.76 10.51
N GLN A 400 0.69 -26.54 11.35
CA GLN A 400 1.74 -26.04 12.24
C GLN A 400 2.88 -25.44 11.43
N PHE A 401 3.37 -26.14 10.40
CA PHE A 401 4.42 -25.64 9.50
C PHE A 401 3.99 -24.35 8.79
N GLN A 402 2.79 -24.30 8.24
CA GLN A 402 2.23 -23.12 7.56
C GLN A 402 1.99 -21.93 8.50
N SER A 403 1.87 -22.19 9.80
CA SER A 403 1.66 -21.19 10.86
C SER A 403 2.95 -20.82 11.59
N PHE A 404 4.10 -21.36 11.17
CA PHE A 404 5.42 -21.18 11.82
C PHE A 404 5.48 -21.65 13.28
N VAL A 405 4.65 -22.63 13.65
CA VAL A 405 4.71 -23.25 14.97
C VAL A 405 5.79 -24.33 14.94
N LEU A 406 6.81 -24.21 15.80
CA LEU A 406 7.86 -25.22 15.90
C LEU A 406 7.32 -26.45 16.64
N PRO A 407 7.77 -27.68 16.30
CA PRO A 407 7.37 -28.89 17.02
C PRO A 407 7.62 -28.83 18.53
N THR A 408 8.65 -28.08 18.96
CA THR A 408 8.96 -27.85 20.38
C THR A 408 8.00 -26.90 21.09
N GLU A 409 7.24 -26.11 20.34
CA GLU A 409 6.28 -25.13 20.86
C GLU A 409 4.87 -25.72 20.93
N VAL A 410 4.60 -26.79 20.18
CA VAL A 410 3.30 -27.47 20.11
C VAL A 410 2.80 -27.94 21.48
N THR A 411 3.67 -28.41 22.36
CA THR A 411 3.30 -28.82 23.72
C THR A 411 3.19 -27.65 24.72
N ALA A 412 3.64 -26.45 24.33
CA ALA A 412 3.60 -25.25 25.15
C ALA A 412 2.30 -24.44 24.96
N PHE A 413 1.52 -24.76 23.91
CA PHE A 413 0.22 -24.17 23.59
C PHE A 413 -0.92 -25.12 23.96
#